data_AF-A0A7S1NRG2-F1
#
_entry.id   AF-A0A7S1NRG2-F1
#
_cell.length_a   1.000
_cell.length_b   1.000
_cell.length_c   1.000
_cell.angle_alpha   90.00
_cell.angle_beta   90.00
_cell.angle_gamma   90.00
#
_symmetry.space_group_name_H-M   'P 1'
#
loop_
_entity.id
_entity.type
_entity.pdbx_description
1 polymer ?
#
loop_
_entity_poly.entity_id
_entity_poly.type
_entity_poly.pdbx_seq_one_letter_code
_entity_poly.pdbx_strand_id
1 'polypeptide(L)'
;QTSARCPTVLAPPEVEALVDPATLAKFRRFAAARNDPGGSACPSCEFWQTGTPEELQRVCIRCGLHYCFAHGNAHPPTETCVAFERRTVAAHAATEDLLRRTSKPCPRCRAPSHKVTGCNHMHCPLCSEDWCWLCGESILVSGLFPSHYDRRNASPCAGRQFGDRDAALEGTDLYHALR
;
A
#
# COMPACT_ATOMS: atom_id res chain seq x y z
N GLN A 1 -17.85 -18.86 -0.76
CA GLN A 1 -17.53 -18.37 0.60
C GLN A 1 -18.70 -17.53 1.05
N THR A 2 -19.19 -17.73 2.28
CA THR A 2 -20.31 -16.98 2.84
C THR A 2 -19.81 -15.74 3.56
N SER A 3 -20.64 -14.70 3.56
CA SER A 3 -20.46 -13.50 4.38
C SER A 3 -20.98 -13.76 5.79
N ALA A 4 -20.35 -13.15 6.80
CA ALA A 4 -20.81 -13.23 8.19
C ALA A 4 -22.25 -12.71 8.41
N ARG A 5 -22.84 -11.98 7.45
CA ARG A 5 -24.19 -11.43 7.51
C ARG A 5 -25.24 -12.20 6.69
N CYS A 6 -24.83 -13.19 5.89
CA CYS A 6 -25.74 -14.00 5.10
C CYS A 6 -25.16 -15.40 4.89
N PRO A 7 -25.77 -16.45 5.47
CA PRO A 7 -25.27 -17.83 5.36
C PRO A 7 -25.62 -18.48 4.02
N THR A 8 -26.38 -17.81 3.14
CA THR A 8 -26.76 -18.34 1.83
C THR A 8 -25.52 -18.58 0.98
N VAL A 9 -25.29 -19.85 0.65
CA VAL A 9 -24.26 -20.27 -0.31
C VAL A 9 -24.90 -20.26 -1.68
N LEU A 10 -24.42 -19.41 -2.58
CA LEU A 10 -24.80 -19.51 -3.98
C LEU A 10 -24.19 -20.78 -4.58
N ALA A 11 -25.04 -21.58 -5.23
CA ALA A 11 -24.62 -22.74 -5.98
C ALA A 11 -23.88 -22.29 -7.26
N PRO A 12 -22.94 -23.09 -7.80
CA PRO A 12 -22.20 -22.73 -9.01
C PRO A 12 -23.08 -22.27 -10.20
N PRO A 13 -24.25 -22.90 -10.51
CA PRO A 13 -25.11 -22.45 -11.60
C PRO A 13 -25.69 -21.05 -11.38
N GLU A 14 -25.95 -20.67 -10.13
CA GLU A 14 -26.47 -19.34 -9.79
C GLU A 14 -25.39 -18.28 -10.00
N VAL A 15 -24.14 -18.60 -9.65
CA VAL A 15 -22.99 -17.72 -9.94
C VAL A 15 -22.80 -17.58 -11.45
N GLU A 16 -22.90 -18.67 -12.21
CA GLU A 16 -22.77 -18.68 -13.67
C GLU A 16 -23.82 -17.81 -14.37
N ALA A 17 -25.04 -17.77 -13.86
CA ALA A 17 -26.12 -16.96 -14.40
C ALA A 17 -25.98 -15.45 -14.09
N LEU A 18 -25.19 -15.09 -13.06
CA LEU A 18 -25.07 -13.72 -12.56
C LEU A 18 -23.82 -12.97 -13.05
N VAL A 19 -22.83 -13.69 -13.57
CA VAL A 19 -21.55 -13.09 -14.00
C VAL A 19 -21.37 -13.16 -15.51
N ASP A 20 -20.67 -12.18 -16.07
CA ASP A 20 -20.34 -12.19 -17.48
C ASP A 20 -19.37 -13.35 -17.83
N PRO A 21 -19.31 -13.77 -19.11
CA PRO A 21 -18.48 -14.90 -19.53
C PRO A 21 -16.99 -14.76 -19.20
N ALA A 22 -16.44 -13.54 -19.20
CA ALA A 22 -15.02 -13.31 -18.90
C ALA A 22 -14.76 -13.49 -17.39
N THR A 23 -15.63 -12.95 -16.55
CA THR A 23 -15.59 -13.18 -15.09
C THR A 23 -15.78 -14.66 -14.75
N LEU A 24 -16.69 -15.36 -15.44
CA LEU A 24 -16.89 -16.79 -15.23
C LEU A 24 -15.64 -17.61 -15.60
N ALA A 25 -15.01 -17.30 -16.74
CA ALA A 25 -13.77 -17.95 -17.15
C ALA A 25 -12.65 -17.75 -16.12
N LYS A 26 -12.53 -16.53 -15.57
CA LYS A 26 -11.59 -16.20 -14.48
C LYS A 26 -11.91 -16.96 -13.20
N PHE A 27 -13.19 -17.04 -12.80
CA PHE A 27 -13.63 -17.82 -11.65
C PHE A 27 -13.27 -19.30 -11.79
N ARG A 28 -13.61 -19.92 -12.94
CA ARG A 28 -13.28 -21.32 -13.22
C ARG A 28 -11.78 -21.57 -13.18
N ARG A 29 -10.97 -20.65 -13.73
CA ARG A 29 -9.50 -20.72 -13.64
C ARG A 29 -9.01 -20.72 -12.19
N PHE A 30 -9.49 -19.80 -11.36
CA PHE A 30 -9.08 -19.75 -9.94
C PHE A 30 -9.61 -20.93 -9.11
N ALA A 31 -10.78 -21.48 -9.45
CA ALA A 31 -11.31 -22.67 -8.82
C ALA A 31 -10.45 -23.90 -9.15
N ALA A 32 -10.06 -24.06 -10.42
CA ALA A 32 -9.15 -25.12 -10.85
C ALA A 32 -7.76 -24.97 -10.20
N ALA A 33 -7.24 -23.74 -10.17
CA ALA A 33 -5.96 -23.40 -9.54
C ALA A 33 -5.87 -23.81 -8.07
N ARG A 34 -6.97 -23.69 -7.33
CA ARG A 34 -7.03 -24.03 -5.91
C ARG A 34 -6.78 -25.52 -5.63
N ASN A 35 -7.10 -26.38 -6.59
CA ASN A 35 -6.98 -27.83 -6.45
C ASN A 35 -5.67 -28.38 -7.05
N ASP A 36 -4.79 -27.51 -7.55
CA ASP A 36 -3.51 -27.89 -8.16
C ASP A 36 -2.35 -27.20 -7.40
N PRO A 37 -1.80 -27.85 -6.35
CA PRO A 37 -0.72 -27.27 -5.55
C PRO A 37 0.59 -27.05 -6.34
N GLY A 38 0.72 -27.68 -7.51
CA GLY A 38 1.85 -27.50 -8.42
C GLY A 38 1.57 -26.54 -9.57
N GLY A 39 0.35 -26.02 -9.65
CA GLY A 39 -0.10 -25.18 -10.75
C GLY A 39 0.21 -23.71 -10.53
N SER A 40 0.73 -23.07 -11.58
CA SER A 40 0.99 -21.63 -11.58
C SER A 40 0.57 -21.00 -12.91
N ALA A 41 -0.02 -19.81 -12.83
CA ALA A 41 -0.27 -18.99 -14.01
C ALA A 41 1.00 -18.22 -14.39
N CYS A 42 1.36 -18.25 -15.67
CA CYS A 42 2.44 -17.41 -16.19
C CYS A 42 2.10 -15.92 -15.99
N PRO A 43 2.99 -15.12 -15.37
CA PRO A 43 2.70 -13.71 -15.07
C PRO A 43 2.66 -12.80 -16.31
N SER A 44 3.08 -13.29 -17.49
CA SER A 44 3.06 -12.52 -18.74
C SER A 44 1.87 -12.84 -19.64
N CYS A 45 1.51 -14.12 -19.79
CA CYS A 45 0.47 -14.55 -20.76
C CYS A 45 -0.69 -15.31 -20.12
N GLU A 46 -0.70 -15.40 -18.79
CA GLU A 46 -1.72 -16.06 -17.95
C GLU A 46 -1.97 -17.53 -18.24
N PHE A 47 -1.11 -18.16 -19.05
CA PHE A 47 -1.18 -19.58 -19.33
C PHE A 47 -0.97 -20.39 -18.04
N TRP A 48 -1.90 -21.29 -17.75
CA TRP A 48 -1.84 -22.18 -16.60
C TRP A 48 -0.99 -23.40 -16.94
N GLN A 49 0.02 -23.68 -16.13
CA GLN A 49 0.84 -24.88 -16.26
C GLN A 49 1.08 -25.51 -14.89
N THR A 50 1.07 -26.83 -14.88
CA THR A 50 1.26 -27.67 -13.69
C THR A 50 2.69 -28.20 -13.67
N GLY A 51 3.32 -28.20 -12.50
CA GLY A 51 4.63 -28.83 -12.28
C GLY A 51 4.79 -29.30 -10.84
N THR A 52 6.01 -29.63 -10.41
CA THR A 52 6.30 -30.04 -9.03
C THR A 52 6.47 -28.81 -8.13
N PRO A 53 5.85 -28.72 -6.95
CA PRO A 53 5.98 -27.56 -6.05
C PRO A 53 7.42 -27.25 -5.63
N GLU A 54 8.30 -28.25 -5.63
CA GLU A 54 9.71 -28.15 -5.24
C GLU A 54 10.55 -27.41 -6.30
N GLU A 55 10.10 -27.38 -7.55
CA GLU A 55 10.76 -26.68 -8.65
C GLU A 55 10.35 -25.20 -8.69
N LEU A 56 11.15 -24.37 -8.00
CA LEU A 56 10.89 -22.95 -7.89
C LEU A 56 11.20 -22.16 -9.17
N GLN A 57 12.01 -22.69 -10.09
CA GLN A 57 12.27 -22.05 -11.38
C GLN A 57 11.38 -22.67 -12.47
N ARG A 58 10.61 -21.83 -13.16
CA ARG A 58 9.67 -22.22 -14.21
C ARG A 58 10.03 -21.58 -15.54
N VAL A 59 9.73 -22.29 -16.61
CA VAL A 59 9.69 -21.74 -17.97
C VAL A 59 8.28 -21.88 -18.50
N CYS A 60 7.69 -20.80 -19.01
CA CYS A 60 6.36 -20.85 -19.59
C CYS A 60 6.39 -21.60 -20.92
N ILE A 61 5.59 -22.67 -21.06
CA ILE A 61 5.57 -23.44 -22.32
C ILE A 61 4.92 -22.69 -23.49
N ARG A 62 4.17 -21.61 -23.21
CA ARG A 62 3.48 -20.81 -24.22
C ARG A 62 4.31 -19.63 -24.74
N CYS A 63 5.01 -18.92 -23.85
CA CYS A 63 5.75 -17.71 -24.21
C CYS A 63 7.25 -17.75 -23.87
N GLY A 64 7.74 -18.83 -23.27
CA GLY A 64 9.16 -19.01 -22.96
C GLY A 64 9.69 -18.18 -21.78
N LEU A 65 8.84 -17.43 -21.07
CA LEU A 65 9.27 -16.62 -19.92
C LEU A 65 9.84 -17.51 -18.79
N HIS A 66 11.00 -17.13 -18.25
CA HIS A 66 11.56 -17.69 -17.02
C HIS A 66 11.03 -16.93 -15.81
N TYR A 67 10.47 -17.62 -14.83
CA TYR A 67 9.86 -17.01 -13.65
C TYR A 67 9.94 -17.92 -12.42
N CYS A 68 9.77 -17.34 -11.23
CA CYS A 68 9.69 -18.08 -9.98
C CYS A 68 8.27 -18.64 -9.77
N PHE A 69 8.14 -19.90 -9.38
CA PHE A 69 6.85 -20.51 -9.02
C PHE A 69 6.17 -19.77 -7.86
N ALA A 70 6.92 -19.42 -6.81
CA ALA A 70 6.38 -18.76 -5.62
C ALA A 70 6.17 -17.24 -5.80
N HIS A 71 7.08 -16.57 -6.52
CA HIS A 71 7.13 -15.10 -6.60
C HIS A 71 6.87 -14.54 -8.00
N GLY A 72 6.57 -15.37 -8.99
CA GLY A 72 6.38 -14.94 -10.38
C GLY A 72 7.62 -14.23 -10.92
N ASN A 73 7.43 -13.02 -11.44
CA ASN A 73 8.51 -12.18 -12.00
C ASN A 73 9.12 -11.19 -10.99
N ALA A 74 8.86 -11.35 -9.68
CA ALA A 74 9.33 -10.38 -8.68
C ALA A 74 10.87 -10.36 -8.50
N HIS A 75 11.56 -11.41 -8.94
CA HIS A 75 13.02 -11.49 -8.94
C HIS A 75 13.54 -12.29 -10.13
N PRO A 76 14.78 -12.06 -10.58
CA PRO A 76 15.38 -12.81 -11.67
C PRO A 76 15.71 -14.25 -11.24
N PRO A 77 15.93 -15.18 -12.20
CA PRO A 77 16.32 -16.56 -11.91
C PRO A 77 17.68 -16.69 -11.21
N THR A 78 18.55 -15.68 -11.33
CA THR A 78 19.86 -15.63 -10.69
C THR A 78 19.79 -15.36 -9.19
N GLU A 79 18.63 -14.97 -8.68
CA GLU A 79 18.39 -14.69 -7.27
C GLU A 79 17.50 -15.79 -6.66
N THR A 80 17.89 -16.30 -5.49
CA THR A 80 17.10 -17.28 -4.75
C THR A 80 15.93 -16.62 -4.02
N CYS A 81 14.85 -17.36 -3.78
CA CYS A 81 13.70 -16.86 -3.02
C CYS A 81 14.09 -16.34 -1.63
N VAL A 82 14.99 -17.03 -0.93
CA VAL A 82 15.47 -16.60 0.38
C VAL A 82 16.22 -15.27 0.31
N ALA A 83 17.06 -15.06 -0.71
CA ALA A 83 17.75 -13.78 -0.91
C ALA A 83 16.77 -12.64 -1.21
N PHE A 84 15.80 -12.90 -2.09
CA PHE A 84 14.73 -11.96 -2.43
C PHE A 84 13.91 -11.56 -1.20
N GLU A 85 13.47 -12.54 -0.40
CA GLU A 85 12.69 -12.29 0.83
C GLU A 85 13.48 -11.48 1.84
N ARG A 86 14.76 -11.82 2.08
CA ARG A 86 15.63 -11.05 2.98
C ARG A 86 15.78 -9.60 2.53
N ARG A 87 16.04 -9.37 1.24
CA ARG A 87 16.12 -8.01 0.67
C ARG A 87 14.80 -7.27 0.86
N THR A 88 13.68 -7.93 0.59
CA THR A 88 12.34 -7.33 0.66
C THR A 88 12.01 -6.94 2.10
N VAL A 89 12.28 -7.81 3.08
CA VAL A 89 12.12 -7.50 4.52
C VAL A 89 12.99 -6.32 4.93
N ALA A 90 14.27 -6.30 4.54
CA ALA A 90 15.16 -5.19 4.85
C ALA A 90 14.68 -3.86 4.23
N ALA A 91 14.23 -3.90 2.97
CA ALA A 91 13.69 -2.73 2.28
C ALA A 91 12.39 -2.21 2.93
N HIS A 92 11.49 -3.11 3.35
CA HIS A 92 10.29 -2.73 4.09
C HIS A 92 10.64 -2.09 5.44
N ALA A 93 11.57 -2.67 6.20
CA ALA A 93 12.00 -2.10 7.48
C ALA A 93 12.62 -0.69 7.33
N ALA A 94 13.46 -0.49 6.31
CA ALA A 94 14.02 0.82 5.99
C ALA A 94 12.94 1.85 5.60
N THR A 95 11.95 1.41 4.81
CA THR A 95 10.81 2.25 4.42
C THR A 95 9.95 2.64 5.62
N GLU A 96 9.69 1.70 6.53
CA GLU A 96 8.95 1.96 7.77
C GLU A 96 9.69 2.96 8.68
N ASP A 97 11.01 2.83 8.85
CA ASP A 97 11.82 3.78 9.62
C ASP A 97 11.79 5.18 9.00
N LEU A 98 11.92 5.28 7.67
CA LEU A 98 11.81 6.55 6.94
C LEU A 98 10.44 7.20 7.16
N LEU A 99 9.35 6.43 7.02
CA LEU A 99 7.99 6.92 7.27
C LEU A 99 7.82 7.38 8.72
N ARG A 100 8.36 6.66 9.70
CA ARG A 100 8.30 7.05 11.11
C ARG A 100 9.04 8.36 11.39
N ARG A 101 10.16 8.60 10.70
CA ARG A 101 10.97 9.81 10.88
C ARG A 101 10.38 11.02 10.18
N THR A 102 9.82 10.84 8.99
CA THR A 102 9.44 11.93 8.09
C THR A 102 7.95 12.23 8.05
N SER A 103 7.11 11.32 8.56
CA SER A 103 5.66 11.50 8.57
C SER A 103 5.10 11.58 9.98
N LYS A 104 3.95 12.24 10.13
CA LYS A 104 3.13 12.24 11.33
C LYS A 104 1.75 11.64 11.01
N PRO A 105 1.14 10.87 11.93
CA PRO A 105 -0.16 10.27 11.68
C PRO A 105 -1.28 11.30 11.77
N CYS A 106 -2.26 11.24 10.87
CA CYS A 106 -3.50 12.00 11.02
C CYS A 106 -4.20 11.64 12.35
N PRO A 107 -4.71 12.62 13.13
CA PRO A 107 -5.36 12.34 14.42
C PRO A 107 -6.64 11.52 14.30
N ARG A 108 -7.34 11.62 13.16
CA ARG A 108 -8.60 10.89 12.92
C ARG A 108 -8.36 9.50 12.35
N CYS A 109 -7.70 9.38 11.20
CA CYS A 109 -7.59 8.11 10.47
C CYS A 109 -6.22 7.45 10.55
N ARG A 110 -5.24 8.07 11.25
CA ARG A 110 -3.86 7.58 11.40
C ARG A 110 -3.04 7.47 10.11
N ALA A 111 -3.58 7.90 8.96
CA ALA A 111 -2.84 7.89 7.71
C ALA A 111 -1.54 8.70 7.85
N PRO A 112 -0.37 8.14 7.46
CA PRO A 112 0.90 8.84 7.54
C PRO A 112 0.88 10.04 6.59
N SER A 113 1.19 11.21 7.12
CA SER A 113 1.21 12.46 6.37
C SER A 113 2.60 13.07 6.46
N HIS A 114 3.14 13.49 5.32
CA HIS A 114 4.43 14.17 5.23
C HIS A 114 4.20 15.67 4.99
N LYS A 115 4.85 16.54 5.77
CA LYS A 115 4.84 17.99 5.50
C LYS A 115 5.96 18.30 4.51
N VAL A 116 5.60 18.73 3.30
CA VAL A 116 6.59 19.06 2.26
C VAL A 116 7.15 20.46 2.48
N THR A 117 6.31 21.49 2.47
CA THR A 117 6.66 22.89 2.75
C THR A 117 5.43 23.68 3.19
N GLY A 118 5.63 24.88 3.75
CA GLY A 118 4.56 25.83 4.03
C GLY A 118 4.00 25.76 5.45
N CYS A 119 2.69 25.79 5.56
CA CYS A 119 1.95 26.00 6.80
C CYS A 119 1.90 24.73 7.68
N ASN A 120 1.78 24.89 8.99
CA ASN A 120 1.55 23.79 9.95
C ASN A 120 0.09 23.31 9.98
N HIS A 121 -0.83 24.00 9.29
CA HIS A 121 -2.19 23.51 9.05
C HIS A 121 -2.16 22.44 7.96
N MET A 122 -2.48 21.20 8.33
CA MET A 122 -2.51 20.04 7.47
C MET A 122 -3.96 19.64 7.19
N HIS A 123 -4.26 19.27 5.96
CA HIS A 123 -5.55 18.68 5.58
C HIS A 123 -5.34 17.21 5.21
N CYS A 124 -6.10 16.29 5.82
CA CYS A 124 -6.00 14.87 5.49
C CYS A 124 -6.86 14.54 4.25
N PRO A 125 -6.27 14.11 3.11
CA PRO A 125 -7.04 13.84 1.90
C PRO A 125 -7.94 12.59 2.00
N LEU A 126 -7.73 11.73 3.00
CA LEU A 126 -8.49 10.49 3.16
C LEU A 126 -9.72 10.64 4.05
N CYS A 127 -9.67 11.50 5.07
CA CYS A 127 -10.78 11.66 6.02
C CYS A 127 -11.24 13.11 6.18
N SER A 128 -10.66 14.03 5.40
CA SER A 128 -10.94 15.46 5.35
C SER A 128 -10.76 16.19 6.69
N GLU A 129 -10.02 15.60 7.63
CA GLU A 129 -9.69 16.23 8.91
C GLU A 129 -8.61 17.30 8.71
N ASP A 130 -8.88 18.49 9.20
CA ASP A 130 -7.90 19.55 9.37
C ASP A 130 -7.20 19.39 10.72
N TRP A 131 -5.87 19.45 10.74
CA TRP A 131 -5.08 19.21 11.94
C TRP A 131 -3.77 20.01 11.95
N CYS A 132 -3.13 20.08 13.11
CA CYS A 132 -1.89 20.83 13.33
C CYS A 132 -0.67 19.91 13.28
N TRP A 133 0.28 20.21 12.40
CA TRP A 133 1.55 19.47 12.30
C TRP A 133 2.37 19.51 13.58
N LEU A 134 2.31 20.61 14.33
CA LEU A 134 3.13 20.82 15.53
C LEU A 134 2.69 19.92 16.70
N CYS A 135 1.39 19.93 17.01
CA CYS A 135 0.85 19.16 18.14
C CYS A 135 0.19 17.84 17.74
N GLY A 136 -0.10 17.62 16.46
CA GLY A 136 -0.79 16.42 15.96
C GLY A 136 -2.30 16.41 16.22
N GLU A 137 -2.88 17.48 16.75
CA GLU A 137 -4.31 17.54 17.10
C GLU A 137 -5.17 18.09 15.96
N SER A 138 -6.42 17.64 15.93
CA SER A 138 -7.49 18.20 15.11
C SER A 138 -7.67 19.69 15.35
N ILE A 139 -7.88 20.45 14.28
CA ILE A 139 -8.16 21.88 14.37
C ILE A 139 -9.50 22.22 13.72
N LEU A 140 -10.26 23.09 14.40
CA LEU A 140 -11.49 23.62 13.85
C LEU A 140 -11.15 24.80 12.94
N VAL A 141 -11.46 24.66 11.66
CA VAL A 141 -11.34 25.75 10.68
C VAL A 141 -12.64 26.54 10.70
N SER A 142 -12.69 27.54 11.56
CA SER A 142 -13.77 28.54 11.59
C SER A 142 -13.21 29.88 11.09
N GLY A 143 -13.67 30.33 9.92
CA GLY A 143 -13.26 31.62 9.33
C GLY A 143 -11.92 31.59 8.58
N LEU A 144 -11.31 32.77 8.39
CA LEU A 144 -10.10 32.97 7.57
C LEU A 144 -8.82 32.38 8.16
N PHE A 145 -8.76 32.17 9.49
CA PHE A 145 -7.63 31.58 10.19
C PHE A 145 -8.12 30.62 11.28
N PRO A 146 -7.59 29.39 11.37
CA PRO A 146 -7.94 28.49 12.46
C PRO A 146 -7.59 29.14 13.80
N SER A 147 -8.57 29.20 14.72
CA SER A 147 -8.38 29.78 16.06
C SER A 147 -7.22 29.14 16.82
N HIS A 148 -6.83 27.91 16.46
CA HIS A 148 -5.68 27.17 16.97
C HIS A 148 -4.34 27.93 16.89
N TYR A 149 -4.15 28.79 15.88
CA TYR A 149 -2.92 29.57 15.70
C TYR A 149 -3.05 31.04 16.13
N ASP A 150 -4.21 31.46 16.64
CA ASP A 150 -4.40 32.83 17.11
C ASP A 150 -3.43 33.14 18.26
N ARG A 151 -2.70 34.25 18.15
CA ARG A 151 -1.74 34.70 19.19
C ARG A 151 -2.38 34.97 20.54
N ARG A 152 -3.70 35.18 20.56
CA ARG A 152 -4.47 35.47 21.77
C ARG A 152 -4.90 34.20 22.51
N ASN A 153 -4.77 33.03 21.88
CA ASN A 153 -5.08 31.77 22.55
C ASN A 153 -3.90 31.32 23.44
N ALA A 154 -4.18 30.44 24.40
CA ALA A 154 -3.17 29.86 25.29
C ALA A 154 -2.48 28.62 24.69
N SER A 155 -2.64 28.34 23.40
CA SER A 155 -2.05 27.17 22.75
C SER A 155 -0.54 27.36 22.61
N PRO A 156 0.29 26.32 22.81
CA PRO A 156 1.71 26.36 22.46
C PRO A 156 1.95 26.57 20.95
N CYS A 157 0.90 26.42 20.12
CA CYS A 157 0.91 26.67 18.69
C CYS A 157 0.56 28.12 18.31
N ALA A 158 0.21 28.97 19.28
CA ALA A 158 -0.15 30.38 19.06
C ALA A 158 0.92 31.11 18.23
N GLY A 159 0.50 31.73 17.11
CA GLY A 159 1.39 32.47 16.21
C GLY A 159 2.36 31.61 15.39
N ARG A 160 2.24 30.26 15.41
CA ARG A 160 3.15 29.33 14.73
C ARG A 160 2.55 28.67 13.50
N GLN A 161 1.57 29.29 12.84
CA GLN A 161 0.97 28.75 11.61
C GLN A 161 2.01 28.60 10.49
N PHE A 162 2.89 29.59 10.33
CA PHE A 162 3.91 29.65 9.27
C PHE A 162 5.35 29.55 9.82
N GLY A 163 5.52 29.11 11.07
CA GLY A 163 6.84 28.96 11.67
C GLY A 163 7.43 27.59 11.42
N ASP A 164 8.67 27.54 10.94
CA ASP A 164 9.44 26.29 10.83
C ASP A 164 10.11 25.99 12.17
N ARG A 165 9.63 24.96 12.84
CA ARG A 165 10.39 24.30 13.90
C ARG A 165 10.38 22.81 13.66
N ASP A 166 11.04 22.39 12.59
CA ASP A 166 11.48 21.01 12.45
C ASP A 166 12.95 20.99 11.99
N ALA A 167 13.86 21.41 12.87
CA ALA A 167 15.31 21.16 12.71
C ALA A 167 15.65 19.65 12.66
N ALA A 168 14.67 18.77 12.84
CA ALA A 168 14.78 17.32 12.72
C ALA A 168 14.33 16.76 11.36
N LEU A 169 13.73 17.58 10.49
CA LEU A 169 13.23 17.17 9.16
C LEU A 169 13.95 17.85 8.00
N GLU A 170 14.96 18.69 8.27
CA GLU A 170 15.89 19.20 7.27
C GLU A 170 16.87 18.10 6.82
N GLY A 171 16.32 17.06 6.21
CA GLY A 171 17.01 16.19 5.26
C GLY A 171 16.72 16.67 3.85
N THR A 172 17.06 17.92 3.55
CA THR A 172 17.15 18.38 2.17
C THR A 172 18.29 17.62 1.50
N ASP A 173 18.01 16.48 0.87
CA ASP A 173 18.63 16.19 -0.44
C ASP A 173 17.98 15.13 -1.33
N LEU A 174 16.71 14.73 -1.12
CA LEU A 174 16.06 13.80 -2.07
C LEU A 174 15.39 14.49 -3.27
N TYR A 175 15.16 15.81 -3.20
CA TYR A 175 14.61 16.56 -4.34
C TYR A 175 15.68 17.10 -5.30
N HIS A 176 16.93 17.25 -4.84
CA HIS A 176 18.06 17.69 -5.67
C HIS A 176 18.92 16.53 -6.21
N ALA A 177 18.87 15.33 -5.60
CA ALA A 177 19.62 14.16 -6.06
C ALA A 177 19.05 13.42 -7.29
N LEU A 178 17.98 13.93 -7.91
CA LEU A 178 17.34 13.35 -9.11
C LEU A 178 17.35 14.28 -10.33
N ARG A 179 18.34 15.19 -10.41
CA ARG A 179 18.66 15.96 -11.63
C ARG A 179 20.08 15.74 -12.07
#